data_AF-A0A9C6T179-F1
#
_entry.id   AF-A0A9C6T179-F1
#
_cell.length_a   1.000
_cell.length_b   1.000
_cell.length_c   1.000
_cell.angle_alpha   90.00
_cell.angle_beta   90.00
_cell.angle_gamma   90.00
#
_symmetry.space_group_name_H-M   'P 1'
#
loop_
_entity.id
_entity.type
_entity.pdbx_description
1 polymer ?
#
loop_
_entity_poly.entity_id
_entity_poly.type
_entity_poly.pdbx_seq_one_letter_code
_entity_poly.pdbx_strand_id
1 'polypeptide(L)'
;MYKNDFYKELHGIVCDYDYILVKCVRTQLNRWTKIYELPLNAMCKVRQSPQQLFYSFYKDIALAELKAYILIEYGLMIHRVTRNLHFYKRRMNLLRNYDELTERALKTLSDVVEKADRVLFRCDPPLQKGNITSNVDEIRFFNLRETLSDVKANKVVTGVRFVKSNRVFHLQIQQGQLLPRGFINASTVEWKPVSSYEIDDLNIQERVDYHALSKRSHALDLDEVMKTDDKTFIVTGVRFRVVDGHLNLQVHLSKFDFLKGELVNSIWHSKENAHNRQQIVLTPPVNSSQPLSKDNQYLEFTLEDNPQKTVPIIDVQEVASDPSVPLAGIGIYYRASGFVAPKIISYDILSYLSVIAN
;
A
#
# COMPACT_ATOMS: atom_id res chain seq x y z
N MET A 1 23.78 35.17 -36.08
CA MET A 1 24.78 34.08 -36.03
C MET A 1 24.54 33.05 -34.91
N TYR A 2 23.47 33.14 -34.10
CA TYR A 2 23.17 32.21 -32.99
C TYR A 2 22.14 31.09 -33.29
N LYS A 3 21.55 31.06 -34.50
CA LYS A 3 20.46 30.11 -34.81
C LYS A 3 20.97 28.69 -35.09
N ASN A 4 22.19 28.50 -35.59
CA ASN A 4 22.65 27.18 -36.08
C ASN A 4 23.19 26.24 -34.99
N ASP A 5 23.66 26.76 -33.86
CA ASP A 5 24.24 25.93 -32.79
C ASP A 5 23.17 25.26 -31.92
N PHE A 6 22.08 25.96 -31.63
CA PHE A 6 20.92 25.39 -30.92
C PHE A 6 20.29 24.21 -31.67
N TYR A 7 20.13 24.29 -33.00
CA TYR A 7 19.57 23.19 -33.79
C TYR A 7 20.51 21.99 -33.93
N LYS A 8 21.83 22.19 -33.82
CA LYS A 8 22.82 21.09 -33.82
C LYS A 8 22.81 20.35 -32.48
N GLU A 9 22.73 21.08 -31.37
CA GLU A 9 22.59 20.47 -30.04
C GLU A 9 21.26 19.70 -29.92
N LEU A 10 20.15 20.26 -30.40
CA LEU A 10 18.85 19.57 -30.40
C LEU A 10 18.88 18.29 -31.26
N HIS A 11 19.54 18.32 -32.42
CA HIS A 11 19.68 17.16 -33.30
C HIS A 11 20.58 16.07 -32.67
N GLY A 12 21.65 16.46 -31.96
CA GLY A 12 22.50 15.53 -31.20
C GLY A 12 21.73 14.85 -30.05
N ILE A 13 21.00 15.64 -29.26
CA ILE A 13 20.15 15.15 -28.17
C ILE A 13 19.09 14.18 -28.71
N VAL A 14 18.43 14.51 -29.82
CA VAL A 14 17.37 13.68 -30.42
C VAL A 14 17.90 12.35 -30.98
N CYS A 15 19.08 12.34 -31.61
CA CYS A 15 19.67 11.11 -32.17
C CYS A 15 20.25 10.17 -31.10
N ASP A 16 20.81 10.70 -30.02
CA ASP A 16 21.27 9.88 -28.89
C ASP A 16 20.09 9.36 -28.05
N TYR A 17 19.00 10.13 -27.92
CA TYR A 17 17.80 9.70 -27.17
C TYR A 17 17.05 8.53 -27.82
N ASP A 18 16.90 8.52 -29.16
CA ASP A 18 16.14 7.51 -29.93
C ASP A 18 16.71 6.09 -29.73
N TYR A 19 18.04 5.98 -29.55
CA TYR A 19 18.73 4.69 -29.36
C TYR A 19 18.97 4.34 -27.89
N ILE A 20 19.35 5.31 -27.05
CA ILE A 20 19.76 5.05 -25.67
C ILE A 20 18.54 4.82 -24.78
N LEU A 21 17.48 5.62 -24.90
CA LEU A 21 16.31 5.49 -24.02
C LEU A 21 15.56 4.18 -24.29
N VAL A 22 15.29 3.87 -25.57
CA VAL A 22 14.58 2.65 -25.98
C VAL A 22 15.36 1.38 -25.60
N LYS A 23 16.69 1.38 -25.76
CA LYS A 23 17.53 0.23 -25.38
C LYS A 23 17.64 0.09 -23.85
N CYS A 24 17.73 1.20 -23.13
CA CYS A 24 17.79 1.20 -21.67
C CYS A 24 16.46 0.72 -21.06
N VAL A 25 15.33 1.27 -21.51
CA VAL A 25 13.98 0.86 -21.09
C VAL A 25 13.75 -0.63 -21.39
N ARG A 26 14.09 -1.10 -22.60
CA ARG A 26 13.97 -2.51 -22.97
C ARG A 26 14.84 -3.43 -22.09
N THR A 27 16.03 -2.98 -21.73
CA THR A 27 16.93 -3.74 -20.84
C THR A 27 16.40 -3.78 -19.41
N GLN A 28 15.84 -2.67 -18.91
CA GLN A 28 15.20 -2.63 -17.59
C GLN A 28 13.95 -3.50 -17.54
N LEU A 29 13.02 -3.37 -18.51
CA LEU A 29 11.83 -4.23 -18.60
C LEU A 29 12.20 -5.74 -18.63
N ASN A 30 13.24 -6.12 -19.37
CA ASN A 30 13.73 -7.51 -19.42
C ASN A 30 14.40 -7.98 -18.11
N ARG A 31 14.89 -7.06 -17.28
CA ARG A 31 15.41 -7.37 -15.95
C ARG A 31 14.28 -7.58 -14.96
N TRP A 32 13.16 -6.87 -15.14
CA TRP A 32 11.99 -6.91 -14.29
C TRP A 32 11.20 -8.21 -14.43
N THR A 33 11.12 -8.77 -15.63
CA THR A 33 10.51 -10.10 -15.86
C THR A 33 11.21 -11.25 -15.13
N LYS A 34 12.38 -10.99 -14.52
CA LYS A 34 13.14 -11.95 -13.72
C LYS A 34 13.04 -11.69 -12.21
N ILE A 35 12.42 -10.61 -11.77
CA ILE A 35 12.36 -10.18 -10.36
C ILE A 35 10.93 -9.72 -10.04
N TYR A 36 10.12 -10.63 -9.50
CA TYR A 36 8.75 -10.32 -9.04
C TYR A 36 8.70 -9.98 -7.54
N GLU A 37 9.77 -10.29 -6.80
CA GLU A 37 9.92 -10.01 -5.38
C GLU A 37 10.97 -8.93 -5.17
N LEU A 38 10.63 -7.92 -4.37
CA LEU A 38 11.60 -6.92 -3.94
C LEU A 38 12.38 -7.45 -2.74
N PRO A 39 13.72 -7.25 -2.68
CA PRO A 39 14.46 -7.59 -1.48
C PRO A 39 13.93 -6.76 -0.31
N LEU A 40 13.85 -7.35 0.88
CA LEU A 40 13.31 -6.72 2.09
C LEU A 40 13.87 -5.31 2.33
N ASN A 41 15.19 -5.14 2.16
CA ASN A 41 15.87 -3.85 2.32
C ASN A 41 15.37 -2.76 1.36
N ALA A 42 14.92 -3.11 0.16
CA ALA A 42 14.31 -2.17 -0.78
C ALA A 42 12.89 -1.81 -0.33
N MET A 43 12.09 -2.80 0.10
CA MET A 43 10.76 -2.56 0.65
C MET A 43 10.79 -1.64 1.87
N CYS A 44 11.78 -1.78 2.74
CA CYS A 44 11.92 -0.92 3.93
C CYS A 44 12.09 0.58 3.62
N LYS A 45 12.63 0.92 2.46
CA LYS A 45 12.93 2.31 2.06
C LYS A 45 11.78 2.97 1.33
N VAL A 46 10.89 2.17 0.73
CA VAL A 46 9.82 2.65 -0.14
C VAL A 46 8.48 2.52 0.58
N ARG A 47 7.62 3.54 0.47
CA ARG A 47 6.25 3.53 1.05
C ARG A 47 5.22 3.06 0.02
N GLN A 48 5.55 2.02 -0.73
CA GLN A 48 4.70 1.47 -1.79
C GLN A 48 4.77 -0.05 -1.73
N SER A 49 3.66 -0.72 -2.02
CA SER A 49 3.69 -2.16 -2.28
C SER A 49 4.53 -2.46 -3.53
N PRO A 50 5.07 -3.67 -3.69
CA PRO A 50 5.77 -4.07 -4.91
C PRO A 50 4.95 -3.78 -6.18
N GLN A 51 3.65 -4.10 -6.16
CA GLN A 51 2.73 -3.81 -7.25
C GLN A 51 2.67 -2.31 -7.59
N GLN A 52 2.49 -1.46 -6.57
CA GLN A 52 2.45 -0.01 -6.76
C GLN A 52 3.77 0.54 -7.29
N LEU A 53 4.90 0.03 -6.78
CA LEU A 53 6.22 0.45 -7.21
C LEU A 53 6.41 0.13 -8.69
N PHE A 54 6.11 -1.10 -9.13
CA PHE A 54 6.20 -1.49 -10.52
C PHE A 54 5.32 -0.64 -11.44
N TYR A 55 4.10 -0.35 -11.00
CA TYR A 55 3.20 0.54 -11.74
C TYR A 55 3.72 1.99 -11.83
N SER A 56 4.26 2.53 -10.73
CA SER A 56 4.85 3.88 -10.69
C SER A 56 6.00 4.01 -11.68
N PHE A 57 6.91 3.05 -11.67
CA PHE A 57 8.03 3.02 -12.61
C PHE A 57 7.57 2.89 -14.06
N TYR A 58 6.56 2.06 -14.35
CA TYR A 58 5.99 1.99 -15.70
C TYR A 58 5.42 3.34 -16.14
N LYS A 59 4.70 4.05 -15.26
CA LYS A 59 4.20 5.40 -15.54
C LYS A 59 5.34 6.37 -15.88
N ASP A 60 6.43 6.32 -15.12
CA ASP A 60 7.59 7.18 -15.35
C ASP A 60 8.25 6.88 -16.71
N ILE A 61 8.38 5.60 -17.05
CA ILE A 61 8.89 5.15 -18.35
C ILE A 61 7.98 5.60 -19.48
N ALA A 62 6.68 5.31 -19.40
CA ALA A 62 5.71 5.68 -20.42
C ALA A 62 5.65 7.21 -20.63
N LEU A 63 5.74 7.99 -19.55
CA LEU A 63 5.80 9.44 -19.63
C LEU A 63 7.09 9.93 -20.29
N ALA A 64 8.22 9.31 -20.00
CA ALA A 64 9.49 9.64 -20.64
C ALA A 64 9.48 9.31 -22.14
N GLU A 65 8.92 8.16 -22.52
CA GLU A 65 8.75 7.75 -23.92
C GLU A 65 7.82 8.71 -24.68
N LEU A 66 6.69 9.08 -24.08
CA LEU A 66 5.77 10.07 -24.67
C LEU A 66 6.44 11.43 -24.85
N LYS A 67 7.18 11.93 -23.85
CA LYS A 67 7.93 13.18 -23.95
C LYS A 67 8.98 13.13 -25.07
N ALA A 68 9.68 12.00 -25.21
CA ALA A 68 10.64 11.80 -26.28
C ALA A 68 9.97 11.79 -27.66
N TYR A 69 8.87 11.05 -27.83
CA TYR A 69 8.07 11.02 -29.06
C TYR A 69 7.65 12.44 -29.48
N ILE A 70 7.07 13.21 -28.55
CA ILE A 70 6.62 14.59 -28.80
C ILE A 70 7.80 15.49 -29.21
N LEU A 71 8.95 15.38 -28.54
CA LEU A 71 10.13 16.18 -28.86
C LEU A 71 10.67 15.89 -30.26
N ILE A 72 10.67 14.62 -30.68
CA ILE A 72 11.11 14.21 -32.02
C ILE A 72 10.13 14.76 -33.08
N GLU A 73 8.82 14.56 -32.89
CA GLU A 73 7.79 15.09 -33.80
C GLU A 73 7.90 16.62 -33.94
N TYR A 74 8.12 17.32 -32.83
CA TYR A 74 8.33 18.77 -32.82
C TYR A 74 9.60 19.18 -33.60
N GLY A 75 10.71 18.46 -33.43
CA GLY A 75 11.93 18.68 -34.20
C GLY A 75 11.72 18.47 -35.71
N LEU A 76 10.98 17.43 -36.10
CA LEU A 76 10.62 17.18 -37.50
C LEU A 76 9.71 18.29 -38.06
N MET A 77 8.78 18.81 -37.25
CA MET A 77 7.93 19.94 -37.63
C MET A 77 8.75 21.20 -37.90
N ILE A 78 9.74 21.52 -37.05
CA ILE A 78 10.63 22.67 -37.24
C ILE A 78 11.39 22.55 -38.56
N HIS A 79 11.96 21.39 -38.88
CA HIS A 79 12.69 21.20 -40.13
C HIS A 79 11.79 21.34 -41.36
N ARG A 80 10.53 20.91 -41.26
CA ARG A 80 9.54 21.14 -42.31
C ARG A 80 9.29 22.63 -42.55
N VAL A 81 9.12 23.42 -41.50
CA VAL A 81 8.85 24.86 -41.63
C VAL A 81 10.09 25.66 -42.04
N THR A 82 11.25 25.37 -41.46
CA THR A 82 12.47 26.18 -41.63
C THR A 82 13.29 25.81 -42.85
N ARG A 83 13.26 24.54 -43.27
CA ARG A 83 14.09 24.02 -44.37
C ARG A 83 13.28 23.41 -45.51
N ASN A 84 11.95 23.45 -45.42
CA ASN A 84 11.03 22.82 -46.38
C ASN A 84 11.33 21.32 -46.60
N LEU A 85 11.80 20.63 -45.55
CA LEU A 85 12.12 19.20 -45.59
C LEU A 85 10.94 18.33 -45.14
N HIS A 86 10.67 17.25 -45.87
CA HIS A 86 9.56 16.34 -45.57
C HIS A 86 10.06 14.98 -45.06
N PHE A 87 9.59 14.57 -43.87
CA PHE A 87 10.02 13.35 -43.18
C PHE A 87 8.89 12.32 -42.99
N TYR A 88 7.97 12.19 -43.94
CA TYR A 88 6.77 11.35 -43.82
C TYR A 88 7.09 9.91 -43.36
N LYS A 89 8.02 9.23 -44.05
CA LYS A 89 8.43 7.86 -43.71
C LYS A 89 9.01 7.74 -42.30
N ARG A 90 9.76 8.75 -41.84
CA ARG A 90 10.34 8.77 -40.49
C ARG A 90 9.26 8.92 -39.42
N ARG A 91 8.27 9.81 -39.65
CA ARG A 91 7.12 10.00 -38.74
C ARG A 91 6.26 8.73 -38.63
N MET A 92 5.96 8.09 -39.76
CA MET A 92 5.22 6.83 -39.77
C MET A 92 5.96 5.71 -39.01
N ASN A 93 7.27 5.60 -39.20
CA ASN A 93 8.08 4.64 -38.44
C ASN A 93 8.15 4.98 -36.94
N LEU A 94 8.24 6.26 -36.59
CA LEU A 94 8.28 6.72 -35.20
C LEU A 94 6.98 6.37 -34.47
N LEU A 95 5.83 6.65 -35.09
CA LEU A 95 4.52 6.29 -34.54
C LEU A 95 4.40 4.77 -34.35
N ARG A 96 4.71 3.98 -35.38
CA ARG A 96 4.65 2.52 -35.28
C ARG A 96 5.56 1.97 -34.18
N ASN A 97 6.78 2.49 -34.07
CA ASN A 97 7.71 2.06 -33.02
C ASN A 97 7.18 2.41 -31.62
N TYR A 98 6.57 3.59 -31.46
CA TYR A 98 5.95 4.00 -30.20
C TYR A 98 4.79 3.08 -29.82
N ASP A 99 3.92 2.73 -30.77
CA ASP A 99 2.80 1.82 -30.55
C ASP A 99 3.29 0.42 -30.15
N GLU A 100 4.25 -0.15 -30.91
CA GLU A 100 4.83 -1.47 -30.62
C GLU A 100 5.54 -1.53 -29.25
N LEU A 101 6.19 -0.44 -28.83
CA LEU A 101 6.83 -0.34 -27.52
C LEU A 101 5.78 -0.27 -26.40
N THR A 102 4.74 0.55 -26.59
CA THR A 102 3.66 0.72 -25.61
C THR A 102 2.93 -0.59 -25.37
N GLU A 103 2.55 -1.31 -26.42
CA GLU A 103 1.88 -2.62 -26.32
C GLU A 103 2.76 -3.64 -25.57
N ARG A 104 4.05 -3.69 -25.90
CA ARG A 104 4.99 -4.62 -25.25
C ARG A 104 5.19 -4.29 -23.79
N ALA A 105 5.33 -3.01 -23.46
CA ALA A 105 5.51 -2.54 -22.09
C ALA A 105 4.25 -2.81 -21.26
N LEU A 106 3.05 -2.59 -21.81
CA LEU A 106 1.78 -2.93 -21.16
C LEU A 106 1.65 -4.43 -20.89
N LYS A 107 1.99 -5.27 -21.88
CA LYS A 107 1.97 -6.73 -21.70
C LYS A 107 2.92 -7.16 -20.57
N THR A 108 4.15 -6.64 -20.59
CA THR A 108 5.17 -6.95 -19.57
C THR A 108 4.74 -6.46 -18.19
N LEU A 109 4.13 -5.27 -18.10
CA LEU A 109 3.59 -4.73 -16.86
C LEU A 109 2.50 -5.66 -16.31
N SER A 110 1.56 -6.08 -17.15
CA SER A 110 0.49 -7.01 -16.74
C SER A 110 1.08 -8.28 -16.13
N ASP A 111 2.05 -8.90 -16.80
CA ASP A 111 2.70 -10.14 -16.34
C ASP A 111 3.45 -9.97 -15.00
N VAL A 112 4.11 -8.82 -14.79
CA VAL A 112 4.88 -8.53 -13.57
C VAL A 112 3.95 -8.20 -12.41
N VAL A 113 2.97 -7.34 -12.65
CA VAL A 113 2.07 -6.85 -11.63
C VAL A 113 1.13 -7.94 -11.14
N GLU A 114 0.63 -8.80 -12.01
CA GLU A 114 -0.25 -9.91 -11.62
C GLU A 114 0.39 -10.79 -10.54
N LYS A 115 1.73 -10.89 -10.57
CA LYS A 115 2.51 -11.68 -9.61
C LYS A 115 3.06 -10.87 -8.45
N ALA A 116 3.04 -9.55 -8.54
CA ALA A 116 3.61 -8.67 -7.54
C ALA A 116 2.69 -8.53 -6.32
N ASP A 117 3.26 -8.57 -5.13
CA ASP A 117 2.50 -8.41 -3.90
C ASP A 117 1.92 -6.98 -3.78
N ARG A 118 0.71 -6.89 -3.23
CA ARG A 118 -0.02 -5.65 -2.93
C ARG A 118 0.10 -5.23 -1.47
N VAL A 119 0.66 -6.11 -0.63
CA VAL A 119 0.87 -5.87 0.79
C VAL A 119 1.98 -4.83 0.98
N LEU A 120 1.71 -3.87 1.86
CA LEU A 120 2.68 -2.91 2.37
C LEU A 120 2.72 -3.02 3.90
N PHE A 121 3.94 -3.16 4.42
CA PHE A 121 4.23 -3.22 5.85
C PHE A 121 5.51 -2.42 6.15
N ARG A 122 5.76 -2.13 7.43
CA ARG A 122 6.96 -1.39 7.85
C ARG A 122 8.02 -2.32 8.40
N CYS A 123 9.27 -2.00 8.09
CA CYS A 123 10.41 -2.65 8.71
C CYS A 123 10.64 -2.14 10.12
N ASP A 124 11.58 -2.76 10.82
CA ASP A 124 11.92 -2.37 12.18
C ASP A 124 12.27 -0.88 12.24
N PRO A 125 11.73 -0.14 13.23
CA PRO A 125 12.13 1.23 13.40
C PRO A 125 13.63 1.25 13.70
N PRO A 126 14.39 2.26 13.23
CA PRO A 126 15.76 2.45 13.67
C PRO A 126 15.74 2.52 15.19
N LEU A 127 16.55 1.69 15.87
CA LEU A 127 16.55 1.50 17.34
C LEU A 127 16.36 2.83 18.08
N GLN A 128 15.10 3.16 18.42
CA GLN A 128 14.80 4.35 19.21
C GLN A 128 14.94 3.95 20.67
N LYS A 129 16.02 4.43 21.31
CA LYS A 129 16.12 4.52 22.76
C LYS A 129 15.03 5.50 23.24
N GLY A 130 13.83 5.02 23.52
CA GLY A 130 12.82 5.89 24.13
C GLY A 130 11.40 5.37 24.28
N ASN A 131 10.85 4.59 23.34
CA ASN A 131 9.41 4.24 23.36
C ASN A 131 9.16 2.81 22.86
N ILE A 132 10.04 1.85 23.18
CA ILE A 132 9.71 0.44 23.01
C ILE A 132 8.92 0.06 24.26
N THR A 133 7.59 -0.08 24.13
CA THR A 133 6.74 -0.56 25.22
C THR A 133 7.04 -2.05 25.45
N SER A 134 8.15 -2.32 26.14
CA SER A 134 8.65 -3.66 26.41
C SER A 134 8.16 -4.21 27.76
N ASN A 135 7.24 -3.52 28.44
CA ASN A 135 6.69 -3.99 29.70
C ASN A 135 5.35 -4.70 29.48
N VAL A 136 5.20 -5.90 30.04
CA VAL A 136 3.95 -6.69 30.06
C VAL A 136 2.78 -5.86 30.62
N ASP A 137 3.05 -4.95 31.56
CA ASP A 137 2.03 -4.06 32.13
C ASP A 137 1.50 -3.00 31.15
N GLU A 138 2.20 -2.74 30.06
CA GLU A 138 1.88 -1.64 29.14
C GLU A 138 0.92 -2.04 28.01
N ILE A 139 0.73 -3.34 27.76
CA ILE A 139 -0.19 -3.89 26.73
C ILE A 139 -1.33 -4.61 27.43
N ARG A 140 -2.31 -3.85 27.92
CA ARG A 140 -3.47 -4.41 28.64
C ARG A 140 -4.81 -4.14 27.98
N PHE A 141 -4.95 -3.00 27.30
CA PHE A 141 -6.24 -2.53 26.82
C PHE A 141 -6.24 -2.25 25.32
N PHE A 142 -7.24 -2.75 24.61
CA PHE A 142 -7.44 -2.54 23.18
C PHE A 142 -8.81 -1.93 22.94
N ASN A 143 -8.88 -0.90 22.10
CA ASN A 143 -10.13 -0.26 21.73
C ASN A 143 -10.96 -1.16 20.80
N LEU A 144 -12.26 -1.29 21.12
CA LEU A 144 -13.25 -2.04 20.33
C LEU A 144 -14.16 -1.10 19.51
N ARG A 145 -14.18 0.20 19.82
CA ARG A 145 -14.96 1.18 19.04
C ARG A 145 -14.46 1.27 17.60
N GLU A 146 -15.40 1.51 16.70
CA GLU A 146 -15.09 1.66 15.28
C GLU A 146 -14.38 2.97 14.95
N THR A 147 -13.45 2.88 14.01
CA THR A 147 -12.80 4.03 13.40
C THR A 147 -13.14 4.03 11.91
N LEU A 148 -14.12 4.83 11.52
CA LEU A 148 -14.59 4.99 10.15
C LEU A 148 -13.99 6.25 9.51
N SER A 149 -13.69 6.21 8.21
CA SER A 149 -13.41 7.41 7.42
C SER A 149 -14.67 8.28 7.30
N ASP A 150 -14.51 9.52 6.87
CA ASP A 150 -15.64 10.41 6.60
C ASP A 150 -16.32 10.00 5.28
N VAL A 151 -17.04 8.89 5.31
CA VAL A 151 -17.73 8.29 4.16
C VAL A 151 -18.70 9.29 3.50
N LYS A 152 -19.38 10.13 4.30
CA LYS A 152 -20.26 11.20 3.80
C LYS A 152 -19.52 12.25 2.97
N ALA A 153 -18.24 12.47 3.24
CA ALA A 153 -17.36 13.34 2.47
C ALA A 153 -16.59 12.59 1.37
N ASN A 154 -17.03 11.37 1.03
CA ASN A 154 -16.41 10.48 0.06
C ASN A 154 -14.93 10.17 0.38
N LYS A 155 -14.57 10.13 1.68
CA LYS A 155 -13.22 9.78 2.13
C LYS A 155 -13.08 8.28 2.37
N VAL A 156 -11.92 7.74 2.01
CA VAL A 156 -11.56 6.32 2.15
C VAL A 156 -10.29 6.18 2.98
N VAL A 157 -10.02 4.98 3.48
CA VAL A 157 -8.79 4.71 4.24
C VAL A 157 -7.61 4.54 3.28
N THR A 158 -6.49 5.18 3.60
CA THR A 158 -5.25 5.15 2.82
C THR A 158 -4.03 4.64 3.61
N GLY A 159 -4.18 4.51 4.93
CA GLY A 159 -3.14 4.03 5.84
C GLY A 159 -3.70 3.72 7.23
N VAL A 160 -2.97 2.92 8.00
CA VAL A 160 -3.36 2.47 9.35
C VAL A 160 -2.13 2.47 10.26
N ARG A 161 -2.34 2.71 11.56
CA ARG A 161 -1.31 2.54 12.60
C ARG A 161 -1.93 2.20 13.95
N PHE A 162 -1.14 1.63 14.85
CA PHE A 162 -1.48 1.61 16.27
C PHE A 162 -1.09 2.94 16.92
N VAL A 163 -1.96 3.46 17.78
CA VAL A 163 -1.63 4.55 18.70
C VAL A 163 -2.08 4.19 20.10
N LYS A 164 -1.26 4.54 21.10
CA LYS A 164 -1.63 4.39 22.51
C LYS A 164 -2.14 5.74 23.02
N SER A 165 -3.36 5.76 23.54
CA SER A 165 -3.97 6.92 24.18
C SER A 165 -4.70 6.46 25.44
N ASN A 166 -4.52 7.15 26.57
CA ASN A 166 -5.18 6.81 27.85
C ASN A 166 -5.06 5.32 28.25
N ARG A 167 -3.87 4.73 28.05
CA ARG A 167 -3.54 3.31 28.28
C ARG A 167 -4.18 2.31 27.31
N VAL A 168 -5.02 2.75 26.38
CA VAL A 168 -5.70 1.91 25.38
C VAL A 168 -4.97 2.00 24.04
N PHE A 169 -4.75 0.85 23.39
CA PHE A 169 -4.29 0.79 22.01
C PHE A 169 -5.47 0.93 21.05
N HIS A 170 -5.40 1.93 20.18
CA HIS A 170 -6.37 2.19 19.13
C HIS A 170 -5.78 1.88 17.75
N LEU A 171 -6.61 1.36 16.86
CA LEU A 171 -6.33 1.40 15.42
C LEU A 171 -6.73 2.79 14.90
N GLN A 172 -5.74 3.58 14.51
CA GLN A 172 -5.96 4.87 13.86
C GLN A 172 -5.84 4.71 12.36
N ILE A 173 -6.69 5.42 11.62
CA ILE A 173 -6.69 5.44 10.15
C ILE A 173 -6.21 6.79 9.62
N GLN A 174 -5.53 6.74 8.49
CA GLN A 174 -5.37 7.86 7.58
C GLN A 174 -6.49 7.82 6.55
N GLN A 175 -7.09 8.97 6.26
CA GLN A 175 -8.18 9.11 5.31
C GLN A 175 -7.84 10.14 4.24
N GLY A 176 -8.42 9.98 3.04
CA GLY A 176 -8.35 10.97 1.96
C GLY A 176 -9.56 10.85 1.03
N GLN A 177 -9.93 11.95 0.38
CA GLN A 177 -11.08 12.00 -0.53
C GLN A 177 -10.80 11.17 -1.78
N LEU A 178 -11.72 10.24 -2.08
CA LEU A 178 -11.70 9.43 -3.28
C LEU A 178 -12.09 10.28 -4.50
N LEU A 179 -11.33 10.12 -5.57
CA LEU A 179 -11.52 10.76 -6.86
C LEU A 179 -11.78 9.69 -7.94
N PRO A 180 -12.26 10.10 -9.13
CA PRO A 180 -12.37 9.22 -10.30
C PRO A 180 -11.15 8.33 -10.51
N ARG A 181 -11.37 7.09 -10.96
CA ARG A 181 -10.33 6.09 -11.26
C ARG A 181 -9.45 5.71 -10.06
N GLY A 182 -9.99 5.84 -8.84
CA GLY A 182 -9.29 5.41 -7.62
C GLY A 182 -8.14 6.34 -7.20
N PHE A 183 -8.07 7.57 -7.73
CA PHE A 183 -7.12 8.56 -7.23
C PHE A 183 -7.54 9.07 -5.85
N ILE A 184 -6.56 9.54 -5.08
CA ILE A 184 -6.80 10.20 -3.79
C ILE A 184 -6.41 11.67 -3.92
N ASN A 185 -7.27 12.56 -3.43
CA ASN A 185 -6.93 13.97 -3.32
C ASN A 185 -5.89 14.19 -2.21
N ALA A 186 -4.63 14.37 -2.60
CA ALA A 186 -3.50 14.54 -1.67
C ALA A 186 -3.69 15.67 -0.65
N SER A 187 -4.39 16.75 -1.02
CA SER A 187 -4.66 17.89 -0.12
C SER A 187 -5.60 17.56 1.04
N THR A 188 -6.34 16.45 0.95
CA THR A 188 -7.33 16.02 1.95
C THR A 188 -6.82 14.86 2.82
N VAL A 189 -5.58 14.41 2.58
CA VAL A 189 -5.00 13.27 3.29
C VAL A 189 -4.62 13.68 4.71
N GLU A 190 -5.23 13.03 5.69
CA GLU A 190 -5.01 13.33 7.11
C GLU A 190 -5.18 12.09 7.98
N TRP A 191 -4.52 12.07 9.14
CA TRP A 191 -4.78 11.08 10.17
C TRP A 191 -6.03 11.48 10.97
N LYS A 192 -7.06 10.63 10.95
CA LYS A 192 -8.28 10.89 11.71
C LYS A 192 -8.01 10.71 13.22
N PRO A 193 -8.30 11.68 14.08
CA PRO A 193 -8.12 11.53 15.53
C PRO A 193 -8.88 10.32 16.08
N VAL A 194 -8.28 9.61 17.04
CA VAL A 194 -8.96 8.52 17.75
C VAL A 194 -9.91 9.10 18.79
N SER A 195 -11.04 8.42 19.03
CA SER A 195 -11.92 8.76 20.15
C SER A 195 -11.27 8.30 21.46
N SER A 196 -10.43 9.14 22.06
CA SER A 196 -9.81 8.85 23.35
C SER A 196 -10.85 8.88 24.48
N TYR A 197 -10.73 7.96 25.42
CA TYR A 197 -11.52 7.87 26.65
C TYR A 197 -10.63 7.27 27.75
N GLU A 198 -10.96 7.49 29.00
CA GLU A 198 -10.34 6.80 30.12
C GLU A 198 -11.18 5.55 30.46
N ILE A 199 -10.51 4.46 30.89
CA ILE A 199 -11.21 3.20 31.20
C ILE A 199 -12.12 3.31 32.43
N ASP A 200 -11.89 4.32 33.25
CA ASP A 200 -12.59 4.68 34.48
C ASP A 200 -13.64 5.79 34.28
N ASP A 201 -13.81 6.29 33.06
CA ASP A 201 -14.87 7.25 32.72
C ASP A 201 -16.27 6.65 32.93
N LEU A 202 -17.21 7.52 33.30
CA LEU A 202 -18.63 7.17 33.37
C LEU A 202 -19.15 6.72 31.99
N ASN A 203 -19.87 5.59 31.95
CA ASN A 203 -20.44 4.97 30.74
C ASN A 203 -19.44 4.29 29.80
N ILE A 204 -18.19 4.04 30.23
CA ILE A 204 -17.27 3.16 29.50
C ILE A 204 -17.39 1.73 30.04
N GLN A 205 -17.50 0.76 29.15
CA GLN A 205 -17.70 -0.65 29.49
C GLN A 205 -16.67 -1.57 28.81
N GLU A 206 -16.10 -2.47 29.60
CA GLU A 206 -15.28 -3.57 29.08
C GLU A 206 -16.13 -4.46 28.14
N ARG A 207 -15.50 -4.98 27.09
CA ARG A 207 -16.09 -5.78 25.99
C ARG A 207 -17.05 -5.03 25.07
N VAL A 208 -17.36 -3.77 25.36
CA VAL A 208 -18.13 -2.87 24.48
C VAL A 208 -17.22 -1.81 23.89
N ASP A 209 -16.56 -1.03 24.75
CA ASP A 209 -15.70 0.08 24.33
C ASP A 209 -14.25 -0.36 24.20
N TYR A 210 -13.78 -1.17 25.15
CA TYR A 210 -12.42 -1.69 25.18
C TYR A 210 -12.38 -3.15 25.62
N HIS A 211 -11.31 -3.84 25.25
CA HIS A 211 -10.99 -5.19 25.71
C HIS A 211 -9.80 -5.15 26.66
N ALA A 212 -9.94 -5.78 27.84
CA ALA A 212 -8.82 -6.02 28.75
C ALA A 212 -8.28 -7.44 28.53
N LEU A 213 -6.97 -7.58 28.29
CA LEU A 213 -6.37 -8.90 28.17
C LEU A 213 -6.52 -9.68 29.48
N SER A 214 -6.94 -10.95 29.39
CA SER A 214 -7.17 -11.83 30.53
C SER A 214 -6.69 -13.26 30.26
N LYS A 215 -6.54 -14.08 31.31
CA LYS A 215 -6.07 -15.48 31.19
C LYS A 215 -6.85 -16.34 30.18
N ARG A 216 -8.10 -15.97 29.87
CA ARG A 216 -8.95 -16.67 28.89
C ARG A 216 -9.20 -15.88 27.61
N SER A 217 -8.73 -14.63 27.54
CA SER A 217 -8.93 -13.77 26.38
C SER A 217 -7.72 -12.85 26.19
N HIS A 218 -6.66 -13.43 25.65
CA HIS A 218 -5.37 -12.76 25.41
C HIS A 218 -4.78 -13.17 24.04
N ALA A 219 -5.60 -13.73 23.15
CA ALA A 219 -5.19 -14.06 21.80
C ALA A 219 -5.44 -12.88 20.85
N LEU A 220 -4.62 -12.76 19.81
CA LEU A 220 -4.78 -11.80 18.71
C LEU A 220 -4.66 -12.54 17.39
N ASP A 221 -5.64 -12.33 16.52
CA ASP A 221 -5.66 -12.91 15.19
C ASP A 221 -4.74 -12.14 14.24
N LEU A 222 -3.91 -12.88 13.51
CA LEU A 222 -2.95 -12.37 12.53
C LEU A 222 -3.50 -12.56 11.11
N ASP A 223 -4.70 -12.04 10.90
CA ASP A 223 -5.45 -12.21 9.65
C ASP A 223 -5.22 -11.07 8.66
N GLU A 224 -5.34 -11.40 7.38
CA GLU A 224 -5.59 -10.44 6.31
C GLU A 224 -7.08 -10.38 5.98
N VAL A 225 -7.70 -9.21 6.13
CA VAL A 225 -9.12 -9.02 5.90
C VAL A 225 -9.31 -8.16 4.65
N MET A 226 -9.79 -8.82 3.58
CA MET A 226 -10.17 -8.22 2.31
C MET A 226 -11.23 -9.09 1.62
N LYS A 227 -11.93 -8.52 0.63
CA LYS A 227 -12.87 -9.27 -0.20
C LYS A 227 -12.17 -9.73 -1.48
N THR A 228 -11.79 -11.01 -1.54
CA THR A 228 -10.99 -11.56 -2.64
C THR A 228 -11.82 -11.89 -3.88
N ASP A 229 -13.10 -12.19 -3.70
CA ASP A 229 -14.08 -12.51 -4.74
C ASP A 229 -14.67 -11.28 -5.43
N ASP A 230 -14.64 -10.11 -4.78
CA ASP A 230 -15.23 -8.88 -5.29
C ASP A 230 -14.29 -7.68 -5.17
N LYS A 231 -13.66 -7.33 -6.30
CA LYS A 231 -12.73 -6.20 -6.42
C LYS A 231 -13.42 -4.83 -6.39
N THR A 232 -14.75 -4.74 -6.25
CA THR A 232 -15.44 -3.45 -6.19
C THR A 232 -15.44 -2.83 -4.79
N PHE A 233 -14.86 -3.52 -3.79
CA PHE A 233 -14.80 -3.05 -2.41
C PHE A 233 -13.45 -2.43 -2.06
N ILE A 234 -13.51 -1.34 -1.28
CA ILE A 234 -12.37 -0.66 -0.69
C ILE A 234 -12.60 -0.38 0.80
N VAL A 235 -11.52 -0.15 1.53
CA VAL A 235 -11.58 0.05 2.98
C VAL A 235 -12.03 1.47 3.32
N THR A 236 -12.97 1.55 4.26
CA THR A 236 -13.53 2.80 4.82
C THR A 236 -13.55 2.80 6.34
N GLY A 237 -12.99 1.79 7.00
CA GLY A 237 -12.85 1.78 8.44
C GLY A 237 -12.37 0.46 9.01
N VAL A 238 -12.09 0.46 10.31
CA VAL A 238 -11.57 -0.68 11.07
C VAL A 238 -12.11 -0.69 12.48
N ARG A 239 -12.17 -1.89 13.06
CA ARG A 239 -12.34 -2.10 14.51
C ARG A 239 -11.83 -3.47 14.93
N PHE A 240 -11.63 -3.64 16.22
CA PHE A 240 -11.54 -4.98 16.81
C PHE A 240 -12.89 -5.41 17.37
N ARG A 241 -13.09 -6.71 17.41
CA ARG A 241 -14.11 -7.38 18.22
C ARG A 241 -13.49 -8.55 18.95
N VAL A 242 -14.14 -9.03 20.00
CA VAL A 242 -13.69 -10.22 20.73
C VAL A 242 -14.55 -11.42 20.32
N VAL A 243 -13.91 -12.48 19.82
CA VAL A 243 -14.57 -13.74 19.44
C VAL A 243 -13.79 -14.89 20.05
N ASP A 244 -14.43 -15.73 20.88
CA ASP A 244 -13.80 -16.87 21.55
C ASP A 244 -12.49 -16.56 22.30
N GLY A 245 -12.40 -15.35 22.85
CA GLY A 245 -11.20 -14.89 23.57
C GLY A 245 -10.11 -14.27 22.69
N HIS A 246 -10.31 -14.25 21.37
CA HIS A 246 -9.41 -13.64 20.40
C HIS A 246 -9.85 -12.21 20.05
N LEU A 247 -8.88 -11.28 20.02
CA LEU A 247 -9.01 -10.01 19.34
C LEU A 247 -9.01 -10.27 17.83
N ASN A 248 -10.17 -10.05 17.21
CA ASN A 248 -10.42 -10.30 15.80
C ASN A 248 -10.56 -8.97 15.05
N LEU A 249 -9.76 -8.78 14.00
CA LEU A 249 -9.86 -7.60 13.15
C LEU A 249 -11.13 -7.66 12.30
N GLN A 250 -11.89 -6.57 12.29
CA GLN A 250 -13.01 -6.35 11.39
C GLN A 250 -12.77 -5.07 10.58
N VAL A 251 -13.00 -5.16 9.28
CA VAL A 251 -12.76 -4.08 8.32
C VAL A 251 -14.08 -3.66 7.71
N HIS A 252 -14.33 -2.35 7.68
CA HIS A 252 -15.49 -1.77 7.02
C HIS A 252 -15.17 -1.56 5.55
N LEU A 253 -15.82 -2.33 4.68
CA LEU A 253 -15.63 -2.32 3.25
C LEU A 253 -16.80 -1.58 2.60
N SER A 254 -16.49 -0.61 1.75
CA SER A 254 -17.47 0.08 0.92
C SER A 254 -17.27 -0.24 -0.54
N LYS A 255 -18.35 -0.58 -1.23
CA LYS A 255 -18.35 -0.68 -2.68
C LYS A 255 -18.20 0.71 -3.28
N PHE A 256 -17.50 0.82 -4.39
CA PHE A 256 -17.34 2.09 -5.09
C PHE A 256 -17.47 1.95 -6.61
N ASP A 257 -17.93 3.01 -7.25
CA ASP A 257 -17.86 3.18 -8.70
C ASP A 257 -16.44 3.60 -9.06
N PHE A 258 -15.69 2.73 -9.76
CA PHE A 258 -14.30 3.02 -10.11
C PHE A 258 -14.16 4.22 -11.03
N LEU A 259 -15.05 4.39 -12.01
CA LEU A 259 -14.94 5.46 -12.99
C LEU A 259 -15.24 6.82 -12.36
N LYS A 260 -16.28 6.89 -11.52
CA LYS A 260 -16.69 8.13 -10.86
C LYS A 260 -15.91 8.42 -9.58
N GLY A 261 -15.41 7.37 -8.91
CA GLY A 261 -14.77 7.48 -7.61
C GLY A 261 -15.77 7.76 -6.48
N GLU A 262 -16.97 7.18 -6.54
CA GLU A 262 -18.05 7.43 -5.57
C GLU A 262 -18.36 6.17 -4.75
N LEU A 263 -18.48 6.33 -3.43
CA LEU A 263 -18.90 5.26 -2.52
C LEU A 263 -20.40 4.97 -2.65
N VAL A 264 -20.78 3.69 -2.61
CA VAL A 264 -22.17 3.24 -2.79
C VAL A 264 -22.73 2.60 -1.54
N ASN A 265 -22.26 1.39 -1.17
CA ASN A 265 -22.81 0.63 -0.05
C ASN A 265 -21.76 0.00 0.87
N SER A 266 -22.14 -0.04 2.14
CA SER A 266 -21.46 -0.52 3.36
C SER A 266 -21.52 -2.01 3.67
N ILE A 267 -20.43 -2.70 4.00
CA ILE A 267 -20.47 -3.91 4.84
C ILE A 267 -19.31 -3.95 5.86
N TRP A 268 -19.55 -4.55 7.02
CA TRP A 268 -18.47 -5.01 7.91
C TRP A 268 -18.04 -6.42 7.50
N HIS A 269 -16.75 -6.62 7.33
CA HIS A 269 -16.18 -7.91 6.93
C HIS A 269 -15.04 -8.32 7.87
N SER A 270 -14.92 -9.61 8.09
CA SER A 270 -13.90 -10.26 8.93
C SER A 270 -13.81 -11.71 8.49
N LYS A 271 -12.72 -12.38 8.81
CA LYS A 271 -12.66 -13.83 8.66
C LYS A 271 -13.52 -14.51 9.72
N GLU A 272 -14.48 -15.32 9.25
CA GLU A 272 -15.36 -16.12 10.11
C GLU A 272 -14.76 -17.52 10.34
N ASN A 273 -14.90 -18.02 11.57
CA ASN A 273 -14.53 -19.34 12.09
C ASN A 273 -13.02 -19.63 12.29
N ALA A 274 -12.59 -19.28 13.50
CA ALA A 274 -11.28 -19.45 14.11
C ALA A 274 -10.91 -20.89 14.54
N HIS A 275 -11.81 -21.86 14.44
CA HIS A 275 -11.65 -23.14 15.14
C HIS A 275 -10.50 -24.03 14.61
N ASN A 276 -9.94 -23.70 13.44
CA ASN A 276 -8.75 -24.35 12.86
C ASN A 276 -7.55 -23.39 12.71
N ARG A 277 -7.50 -22.29 13.47
CA ARG A 277 -6.35 -21.38 13.43
C ARG A 277 -5.13 -22.01 14.08
N GLN A 278 -3.98 -21.73 13.51
CA GLN A 278 -2.71 -22.21 14.04
C GLN A 278 -2.07 -21.14 14.93
N GLN A 279 -1.72 -21.52 16.16
CA GLN A 279 -0.93 -20.66 17.03
C GLN A 279 0.48 -20.54 16.45
N ILE A 280 0.99 -19.32 16.35
CA ILE A 280 2.39 -19.10 16.01
C ILE A 280 3.29 -19.39 17.23
N VAL A 281 4.39 -20.11 17.00
CA VAL A 281 5.41 -20.32 18.04
C VAL A 281 6.28 -19.07 18.13
N LEU A 282 6.22 -18.38 19.27
CA LEU A 282 7.04 -17.20 19.52
C LEU A 282 8.48 -17.63 19.87
N THR A 283 9.42 -17.36 18.96
CA THR A 283 10.85 -17.52 19.22
C THR A 283 11.44 -16.24 19.82
N PRO A 284 12.64 -16.31 20.45
CA PRO A 284 13.37 -15.11 20.82
C PRO A 284 13.55 -14.18 19.61
N PRO A 285 13.38 -12.85 19.78
CA PRO A 285 13.43 -11.92 18.68
C PRO A 285 14.83 -11.86 18.07
N VAL A 286 14.88 -11.83 16.74
CA VAL A 286 16.12 -11.63 15.97
C VAL A 286 16.06 -10.30 15.22
N ASN A 287 17.21 -9.71 14.90
CA ASN A 287 17.30 -8.46 14.15
C ASN A 287 16.92 -8.67 12.67
N SER A 288 15.64 -8.95 12.41
CA SER A 288 15.07 -9.16 11.09
C SER A 288 13.64 -8.66 11.04
N SER A 289 13.34 -7.83 10.04
CA SER A 289 12.01 -7.29 9.80
C SER A 289 11.10 -8.23 9.00
N GLN A 290 11.53 -9.47 8.78
CA GLN A 290 10.79 -10.45 7.99
C GLN A 290 9.47 -10.82 8.69
N PRO A 291 8.31 -10.69 8.01
CA PRO A 291 7.05 -11.23 8.52
C PRO A 291 7.17 -12.74 8.75
N LEU A 292 6.81 -13.21 9.95
CA LEU A 292 6.78 -14.64 10.29
C LEU A 292 5.36 -15.20 10.23
N SER A 293 4.38 -14.39 10.61
CA SER A 293 2.98 -14.82 10.59
C SER A 293 2.46 -14.92 9.17
N LYS A 294 1.72 -15.99 8.93
CA LYS A 294 0.86 -16.17 7.78
C LYS A 294 -0.58 -15.87 8.16
N ASP A 295 -1.38 -15.66 7.13
CA ASP A 295 -2.82 -15.51 7.24
C ASP A 295 -3.46 -16.75 7.92
N ASN A 296 -4.55 -16.55 8.66
CA ASN A 296 -5.23 -17.57 9.48
C ASN A 296 -4.38 -18.15 10.64
N GLN A 297 -3.47 -17.34 11.20
CA GLN A 297 -2.74 -17.65 12.42
C GLN A 297 -3.16 -16.72 13.56
N TYR A 298 -2.80 -17.08 14.79
CA TYR A 298 -2.95 -16.21 15.95
C TYR A 298 -1.72 -16.28 16.84
N LEU A 299 -1.56 -15.27 17.67
CA LEU A 299 -0.61 -15.28 18.78
C LEU A 299 -1.35 -15.08 20.10
N GLU A 300 -0.70 -15.45 21.19
CA GLU A 300 -1.18 -15.19 22.55
C GLU A 300 -0.21 -14.24 23.25
N PHE A 301 -0.76 -13.20 23.88
CA PHE A 301 0.01 -12.29 24.70
C PHE A 301 0.39 -12.95 26.03
N THR A 302 1.66 -12.83 26.42
CA THR A 302 2.12 -13.27 27.74
C THR A 302 1.64 -12.25 28.79
N LEU A 303 0.87 -12.71 29.79
CA LEU A 303 0.33 -11.87 30.89
C LEU A 303 1.19 -11.90 32.16
N GLU A 304 2.19 -12.77 32.20
CA GLU A 304 3.12 -12.94 33.32
C GLU A 304 4.51 -12.50 32.88
N ASP A 305 5.24 -11.83 33.76
CA ASP A 305 6.63 -11.47 33.49
C ASP A 305 7.52 -12.71 33.63
N ASN A 306 7.58 -13.50 32.55
CA ASN A 306 8.41 -14.69 32.47
C ASN A 306 9.56 -14.44 31.49
N PRO A 307 10.82 -14.38 31.97
CA PRO A 307 11.98 -14.07 31.13
C PRO A 307 12.28 -15.14 30.06
N GLN A 308 11.65 -16.32 30.15
CA GLN A 308 11.76 -17.39 29.15
C GLN A 308 10.73 -17.28 28.02
N LYS A 309 9.72 -16.40 28.14
CA LYS A 309 8.69 -16.20 27.12
C LYS A 309 8.92 -14.88 26.38
N THR A 310 8.84 -14.92 25.05
CA THR A 310 8.85 -13.70 24.24
C THR A 310 7.54 -12.94 24.46
N VAL A 311 7.64 -11.64 24.75
CA VAL A 311 6.51 -10.72 24.85
C VAL A 311 6.38 -9.96 23.53
N PRO A 312 5.26 -10.12 22.79
CA PRO A 312 5.04 -9.36 21.56
C PRO A 312 4.98 -7.85 21.83
N ILE A 313 5.63 -7.05 20.99
CA ILE A 313 5.69 -5.59 21.11
C ILE A 313 4.77 -4.97 20.06
N ILE A 314 3.92 -4.01 20.44
CA ILE A 314 3.09 -3.30 19.46
C ILE A 314 3.93 -2.27 18.70
N ASP A 315 3.98 -2.37 17.37
CA ASP A 315 4.61 -1.38 16.51
C ASP A 315 3.63 -0.23 16.20
N VAL A 316 4.01 0.97 16.60
CA VAL A 316 3.21 2.21 16.41
C VAL A 316 3.57 2.97 15.14
N GLN A 317 4.47 2.44 14.30
CA GLN A 317 4.83 3.08 13.04
C GLN A 317 3.62 3.24 12.10
N GLU A 318 3.66 4.33 11.36
CA GLU A 318 2.69 4.63 10.31
C GLU A 318 2.82 3.66 9.13
N VAL A 319 1.73 2.96 8.80
CA VAL A 319 1.64 2.11 7.62
C VAL A 319 0.71 2.76 6.62
N ALA A 320 1.27 3.63 5.78
CA ALA A 320 0.56 4.38 4.76
C ALA A 320 1.35 4.34 3.45
N SER A 321 0.61 4.34 2.34
CA SER A 321 1.19 4.41 1.00
C SER A 321 1.53 5.85 0.60
N ASP A 322 2.61 6.01 -0.15
CA ASP A 322 3.04 7.28 -0.75
C ASP A 322 3.39 7.07 -2.24
N PRO A 323 2.62 7.62 -3.19
CA PRO A 323 1.41 8.40 -2.97
C PRO A 323 0.26 7.54 -2.38
N SER A 324 -0.67 8.20 -1.69
CA SER A 324 -1.81 7.54 -1.06
C SER A 324 -2.75 6.92 -2.10
N VAL A 325 -3.16 5.67 -1.84
CA VAL A 325 -4.14 4.93 -2.65
C VAL A 325 -5.26 4.36 -1.79
N PRO A 326 -6.44 4.03 -2.38
CA PRO A 326 -7.44 3.23 -1.71
C PRO A 326 -6.87 1.86 -1.33
N LEU A 327 -7.32 1.32 -0.20
CA LEU A 327 -6.95 -0.02 0.24
C LEU A 327 -8.03 -1.04 -0.12
N ALA A 328 -7.64 -2.22 -0.58
CA ALA A 328 -8.53 -3.37 -0.74
C ALA A 328 -8.73 -4.14 0.58
N GLY A 329 -7.78 -4.00 1.52
CA GLY A 329 -7.85 -4.68 2.80
C GLY A 329 -6.78 -4.23 3.79
N ILE A 330 -6.89 -4.78 4.98
CA ILE A 330 -5.99 -4.53 6.12
C ILE A 330 -5.72 -5.87 6.78
N GLY A 331 -4.52 -6.05 7.31
CA GLY A 331 -4.21 -7.18 8.17
C GLY A 331 -3.36 -6.80 9.36
N ILE A 332 -3.21 -7.76 10.27
CA ILE A 332 -2.25 -7.70 11.37
C ILE A 332 -1.20 -8.78 11.13
N TYR A 333 0.06 -8.50 11.43
CA TYR A 333 1.14 -9.48 11.29
C TYR A 333 2.11 -9.41 12.45
N TYR A 334 2.82 -10.53 12.65
CA TYR A 334 3.94 -10.66 13.57
C TYR A 334 5.23 -10.90 12.77
N ARG A 335 6.32 -10.26 13.18
CA ARG A 335 7.64 -10.35 12.52
C ARG A 335 8.72 -10.89 13.44
N ALA A 336 9.83 -11.32 12.84
CA ALA A 336 10.91 -12.03 13.53
C ALA A 336 11.60 -11.22 14.65
N SER A 337 11.52 -9.90 14.59
CA SER A 337 12.00 -8.98 15.64
C SER A 337 11.07 -8.84 16.85
N GLY A 338 9.96 -9.58 16.91
CA GLY A 338 9.06 -9.58 18.06
C GLY A 338 7.91 -8.57 18.00
N PHE A 339 7.78 -7.84 16.90
CA PHE A 339 6.74 -6.82 16.75
C PHE A 339 5.45 -7.37 16.13
N VAL A 340 4.33 -6.84 16.62
CA VAL A 340 2.99 -6.95 16.06
C VAL A 340 2.63 -5.61 15.45
N ALA A 341 2.23 -5.61 14.17
CA ALA A 341 1.98 -4.39 13.43
C ALA A 341 0.82 -4.55 12.45
N PRO A 342 0.15 -3.46 12.05
CA PRO A 342 -0.78 -3.50 10.94
C PRO A 342 -0.02 -3.58 9.62
N LYS A 343 -0.63 -4.17 8.61
CA LYS A 343 -0.23 -4.12 7.21
C LYS A 343 -1.43 -3.72 6.36
N ILE A 344 -1.17 -3.06 5.25
CA ILE A 344 -2.22 -2.59 4.34
C ILE A 344 -2.11 -3.32 3.00
N ILE A 345 -3.25 -3.58 2.37
CA ILE A 345 -3.32 -4.22 1.05
C ILE A 345 -3.82 -3.16 0.07
N SER A 346 -2.95 -2.72 -0.83
CA SER A 346 -3.28 -1.71 -1.84
C SER A 346 -4.35 -2.20 -2.81
N TYR A 347 -5.19 -1.28 -3.29
CA TYR A 347 -6.20 -1.59 -4.29
C TYR A 347 -5.58 -2.01 -5.62
N ASP A 348 -6.11 -3.08 -6.22
CA ASP A 348 -5.64 -3.58 -7.51
C ASP A 348 -6.25 -2.76 -8.66
N ILE A 349 -5.68 -1.59 -8.90
CA ILE A 349 -6.13 -0.69 -9.98
C ILE A 349 -5.97 -1.32 -11.37
N LEU A 350 -5.14 -2.35 -11.49
CA LEU A 350 -4.74 -2.92 -12.77
C LEU A 350 -5.73 -3.96 -13.28
N SER A 351 -6.65 -4.40 -12.43
CA SER A 351 -7.88 -5.07 -12.84
C SER A 351 -8.74 -4.23 -13.81
N TYR A 352 -8.52 -2.91 -13.89
CA TYR A 352 -9.21 -2.00 -14.80
C TYR A 352 -8.32 -1.54 -15.97
N LEU A 353 -7.17 -2.16 -16.22
CA LEU A 353 -6.26 -1.75 -17.32
C LEU A 353 -6.96 -1.67 -18.67
N SER A 354 -7.82 -2.63 -19.02
CA SER A 354 -8.59 -2.63 -20.27
C SER A 354 -9.62 -1.51 -20.36
N VAL A 355 -10.09 -1.00 -19.22
CA VAL A 355 -11.01 0.15 -19.13
C VAL A 355 -10.24 1.48 -19.12
N ILE A 356 -8.98 1.46 -18.68
CA ILE A 356 -8.10 2.64 -18.67
C ILE A 356 -7.46 2.88 -20.05
N ALA A 357 -7.20 1.81 -20.80
CA ALA A 357 -6.57 1.84 -22.12
C ALA A 357 -7.55 2.18 -23.27
N ASN A 358 -8.85 2.05 -23.04
CA ASN A 358 -9.92 2.49 -23.93
C ASN A 358 -10.53 3.81 -23.43
#